data_AF-A0A8S0YFZ3-F1
#
_entry.id   AF-A0A8S0YFZ3-F1
#
_cell.length_a   1.000
_cell.length_b   1.000
_cell.length_c   1.000
_cell.angle_alpha   90.00
_cell.angle_beta   90.00
_cell.angle_gamma   90.00
#
_symmetry.space_group_name_H-M   'P 1'
#
loop_
_entity.id
_entity.type
_entity.pdbx_description
1 polymer ?
#
loop_
_entity_poly.entity_id
_entity_poly.type
_entity_poly.pdbx_seq_one_letter_code
_entity_poly.pdbx_strand_id
1 'polypeptide(L)'
;MKNLFIIGNGFDLAHNLKTSYEDFHKYLKNKYPQANEEKFIQPEVITMPDGGEECEDVDTVSFLMRIISITEFSGDKWSDIETSLGRLDYSEYFDWLDYELDEDGDIDIWKQAHCNEDIASNLILPSLKISDYFSDWINTIEINNKVLRKKDFMNLMHKNDNLFLSFNYTKTLEVLYQVKNVCHIHGKQGEKLLFGHGNDEDCYEDSMNKYIGSENAFQQIQNCLRKDTISAIKQHQSFFSSSSLSSVKNIYSYGFSFGVDIFDIEKIEDLERYF
;
A
#
# COMPACT_ATOMS: atom_id res chain seq x y z
N MET A 1 -31.72 -14.80 -8.82
CA MET A 1 -31.33 -13.37 -8.76
C MET A 1 -30.17 -13.29 -7.80
N LYS A 2 -29.05 -12.69 -8.20
CA LYS A 2 -27.86 -12.61 -7.35
C LYS A 2 -27.76 -11.24 -6.67
N ASN A 3 -27.16 -11.24 -5.49
CA ASN A 3 -26.72 -10.02 -4.82
C ASN A 3 -25.19 -9.93 -4.94
N LEU A 4 -24.67 -8.75 -5.24
CA LEU A 4 -23.24 -8.46 -5.17
C LEU A 4 -22.97 -7.67 -3.88
N PHE A 5 -22.04 -8.16 -3.07
CA PHE A 5 -21.53 -7.48 -1.90
C PHE A 5 -20.12 -7.00 -2.19
N ILE A 6 -19.91 -5.70 -2.05
CA ILE A 6 -18.61 -5.06 -2.17
C ILE A 6 -18.15 -4.68 -0.76
N ILE A 7 -17.05 -5.26 -0.32
CA ILE A 7 -16.59 -5.24 1.07
C ILE A 7 -15.25 -4.51 1.16
N GLY A 8 -15.24 -3.36 1.82
CA GLY A 8 -14.05 -2.57 2.16
C GLY A 8 -13.69 -2.66 3.65
N ASN A 9 -12.57 -2.03 4.02
CA ASN A 9 -11.92 -2.26 5.31
C ASN A 9 -12.80 -1.87 6.52
N GLY A 10 -13.73 -0.94 6.33
CA GLY A 10 -14.72 -0.59 7.35
C GLY A 10 -15.60 -1.78 7.79
N PHE A 11 -15.71 -2.84 6.98
CA PHE A 11 -16.34 -4.08 7.40
C PHE A 11 -15.54 -4.76 8.51
N ASP A 12 -14.23 -4.90 8.38
CA ASP A 12 -13.37 -5.49 9.40
C ASP A 12 -13.34 -4.62 10.67
N LEU A 13 -13.26 -3.30 10.50
CA LEU A 13 -13.35 -2.34 11.61
C LEU A 13 -14.68 -2.45 12.36
N ALA A 14 -15.80 -2.65 11.66
CA ALA A 14 -17.09 -2.88 12.30
C ALA A 14 -17.12 -4.17 13.14
N HIS A 15 -16.23 -5.14 12.86
CA HIS A 15 -16.01 -6.35 13.66
C HIS A 15 -14.96 -6.16 14.77
N ASN A 16 -14.47 -4.94 14.97
CA ASN A 16 -13.40 -4.58 15.90
C ASN A 16 -12.06 -5.28 15.59
N LEU A 17 -11.84 -5.64 14.33
CA LEU A 17 -10.52 -6.13 13.90
C LEU A 17 -9.55 -4.94 13.81
N LYS A 18 -8.28 -5.24 14.09
CA LYS A 18 -7.18 -4.27 14.08
C LYS A 18 -6.61 -4.14 12.67
N THR A 19 -7.43 -3.59 11.77
CA THR A 19 -7.14 -3.50 10.33
C THR A 19 -7.03 -2.06 9.83
N SER A 20 -7.04 -1.06 10.72
CA SER A 20 -6.78 0.33 10.31
C SER A 20 -5.29 0.53 10.03
N TYR A 21 -4.95 1.51 9.20
CA TYR A 21 -3.55 1.89 8.97
C TYR A 21 -2.87 2.40 10.25
N GLU A 22 -3.61 3.01 11.17
CA GLU A 22 -3.11 3.32 12.51
C GLU A 22 -2.87 2.07 13.37
N ASP A 23 -3.57 0.95 13.13
CA ASP A 23 -3.23 -0.33 13.76
C ASP A 23 -1.94 -0.93 13.16
N PHE A 24 -1.68 -0.72 11.85
CA PHE A 24 -0.40 -1.06 11.22
C PHE A 24 0.76 -0.25 11.82
N HIS A 25 0.56 1.06 12.00
CA HIS A 25 1.52 1.92 12.69
C HIS A 25 1.88 1.40 14.09
N LYS A 26 0.86 1.04 14.89
CA LYS A 26 1.05 0.46 16.21
C LYS A 26 1.75 -0.88 16.16
N TYR A 27 1.47 -1.70 15.15
CA TYR A 27 2.17 -2.97 14.95
C TYR A 27 3.67 -2.75 14.75
N LEU A 28 4.06 -1.81 13.88
CA LEU A 28 5.47 -1.46 13.67
C LEU A 28 6.15 -1.02 14.98
N LYS A 29 5.52 -0.10 15.73
CA LYS A 29 6.02 0.36 17.04
C LYS A 29 6.18 -0.77 18.05
N ASN A 30 5.26 -1.74 18.05
CA ASN A 30 5.29 -2.86 19.00
C ASN A 30 6.32 -3.93 18.60
N LYS A 31 6.45 -4.23 17.30
CA LYS A 31 7.42 -5.21 16.78
C LYS A 31 8.85 -4.67 16.85
N TYR A 32 9.02 -3.37 16.61
CA TYR A 32 10.32 -2.69 16.59
C TYR A 32 10.34 -1.55 17.63
N PRO A 33 10.39 -1.86 18.93
CA PRO A 33 10.29 -0.84 19.99
C PRO A 33 11.48 0.12 20.06
N GLN A 34 12.58 -0.18 19.36
CA GLN A 34 13.74 0.71 19.24
C GLN A 34 13.61 1.69 18.06
N ALA A 35 12.64 1.47 17.17
CA ALA A 35 12.41 2.37 16.04
C ALA A 35 11.88 3.72 16.52
N ASN A 36 12.28 4.80 15.85
CA ASN A 36 11.95 6.17 16.24
C ASN A 36 11.66 7.06 15.04
N GLU A 37 10.39 7.37 14.81
CA GLU A 37 9.92 8.24 13.72
C GLU A 37 10.27 9.73 13.89
N GLU A 38 10.63 10.17 15.11
CA GLU A 38 11.01 11.56 15.38
C GLU A 38 12.47 11.85 15.03
N LYS A 39 13.29 10.81 14.89
CA LYS A 39 14.70 10.94 14.52
C LYS A 39 14.87 10.75 13.02
N PHE A 40 15.64 11.64 12.41
CA PHE A 40 16.16 11.40 11.08
C PHE A 40 17.14 10.23 11.15
N ILE A 41 16.89 9.21 10.33
CA ILE A 41 17.75 8.03 10.19
C ILE A 41 17.88 7.77 8.69
N GLN A 42 19.11 7.77 8.21
CA GLN A 42 19.43 7.32 6.87
C GLN A 42 19.68 5.81 6.93
N PRO A 43 18.81 4.99 6.32
CA PRO A 43 18.99 3.54 6.34
C PRO A 43 20.24 3.16 5.55
N GLU A 44 21.05 2.26 6.13
CA GLU A 44 22.20 1.68 5.44
C GLU A 44 21.78 0.39 4.72
N VAL A 45 22.13 0.30 3.43
CA VAL A 45 21.97 -0.91 2.64
C VAL A 45 23.31 -1.61 2.54
N ILE A 46 23.36 -2.87 3.00
CA ILE A 46 24.56 -3.70 2.99
C ILE A 46 24.46 -4.80 1.93
N THR A 47 25.52 -4.96 1.15
CA THR A 47 25.65 -6.09 0.22
C THR A 47 26.12 -7.34 0.95
N MET A 48 25.35 -8.40 0.85
CA MET A 48 25.62 -9.70 1.45
C MET A 48 26.59 -10.53 0.58
N PRO A 49 27.27 -11.55 1.14
CA PRO A 49 28.24 -12.36 0.40
C PRO A 49 27.68 -13.11 -0.83
N ASP A 50 26.36 -13.32 -0.88
CA ASP A 50 25.65 -13.92 -2.01
C ASP A 50 25.25 -12.91 -3.09
N GLY A 51 25.59 -11.64 -2.90
CA GLY A 51 25.23 -10.53 -3.79
C GLY A 51 23.83 -9.97 -3.54
N GLY A 52 23.11 -10.45 -2.51
CA GLY A 52 21.86 -9.85 -2.05
C GLY A 52 22.11 -8.54 -1.31
N GLU A 53 21.05 -7.76 -1.13
CA GLU A 53 21.07 -6.52 -0.35
C GLU A 53 20.16 -6.66 0.86
N GLU A 54 20.60 -6.12 2.00
CA GLU A 54 19.85 -6.13 3.25
C GLU A 54 19.94 -4.77 3.93
N CYS A 55 18.91 -4.41 4.70
CA CYS A 55 18.88 -3.21 5.52
C CYS A 55 18.40 -3.60 6.92
N GLU A 56 18.88 -2.89 7.94
CA GLU A 56 18.52 -3.19 9.33
C GLU A 56 17.06 -2.77 9.61
N ASP A 57 16.29 -3.65 10.26
CA ASP A 57 14.84 -3.48 10.42
C ASP A 57 14.48 -2.25 11.28
N VAL A 58 15.18 -1.97 12.37
CA VAL A 58 14.90 -0.83 13.26
C VAL A 58 15.10 0.50 12.53
N ASP A 59 16.20 0.64 11.80
CA ASP A 59 16.49 1.84 11.01
C ASP A 59 15.51 1.98 9.85
N THR A 60 15.22 0.88 9.14
CA THR A 60 14.24 0.86 8.03
C THR A 60 12.85 1.25 8.50
N VAL A 61 12.40 0.70 9.63
CA VAL A 61 11.08 1.02 10.19
C VAL A 61 11.02 2.46 10.69
N SER A 62 12.09 2.96 11.31
CA SER A 62 12.18 4.37 11.73
C SER A 62 12.08 5.32 10.53
N PHE A 63 12.85 5.01 9.48
CA PHE A 63 12.84 5.69 8.19
C PHE A 63 11.43 5.71 7.59
N LEU A 64 10.81 4.54 7.39
CA LEU A 64 9.47 4.40 6.81
C LEU A 64 8.42 5.17 7.61
N MET A 65 8.46 5.05 8.93
CA MET A 65 7.48 5.73 9.76
C MET A 65 7.60 7.24 9.67
N ARG A 66 8.84 7.75 9.63
CA ARG A 66 9.10 9.17 9.46
C ARG A 66 8.60 9.68 8.11
N ILE A 67 9.01 9.05 7.00
CA ILE A 67 8.66 9.54 5.65
C ILE A 67 7.14 9.52 5.40
N ILE A 68 6.43 8.48 5.89
CA ILE A 68 4.97 8.42 5.79
C ILE A 68 4.34 9.52 6.65
N SER A 69 4.81 9.69 7.89
CA SER A 69 4.30 10.68 8.83
C SER A 69 4.53 12.14 8.41
N ILE A 70 5.57 12.46 7.63
CA ILE A 70 5.81 13.81 7.10
C ILE A 70 5.06 14.06 5.78
N THR A 71 4.85 13.01 4.98
CA THR A 71 4.09 13.08 3.72
C THR A 71 2.61 13.37 3.98
N GLU A 72 2.05 12.82 5.06
CA GLU A 72 0.67 13.07 5.48
C GLU A 72 0.51 14.43 6.19
N PHE A 73 0.47 15.50 5.40
CA PHE A 73 0.43 16.87 5.90
C PHE A 73 -0.95 17.30 6.45
N SER A 74 -2.02 16.54 6.20
CA SER A 74 -3.40 16.93 6.57
C SER A 74 -4.13 15.83 7.35
N GLY A 75 -4.59 16.17 8.55
CA GLY A 75 -5.51 15.32 9.34
C GLY A 75 -4.82 14.38 10.32
N ASP A 76 -5.43 13.21 10.53
CA ASP A 76 -4.90 12.14 11.37
C ASP A 76 -3.82 11.38 10.60
N LYS A 77 -2.59 11.34 11.13
CA LYS A 77 -1.49 10.56 10.53
C LYS A 77 -1.84 9.07 10.50
N TRP A 78 -1.26 8.35 9.53
CA TRP A 78 -1.49 6.94 9.25
C TRP A 78 -2.95 6.62 8.94
N SER A 79 -3.63 7.53 8.23
CA SER A 79 -5.01 7.33 7.80
C SER A 79 -5.14 7.00 6.30
N ASP A 80 -4.15 7.38 5.47
CA ASP A 80 -4.23 7.25 4.01
C ASP A 80 -2.90 6.82 3.37
N ILE A 81 -2.30 5.76 3.95
CA ILE A 81 -0.95 5.30 3.59
C ILE A 81 -0.81 5.04 2.09
N GLU A 82 -1.76 4.34 1.47
CA GLU A 82 -1.66 3.99 0.04
C GLU A 82 -1.59 5.21 -0.85
N THR A 83 -2.27 6.29 -0.49
CA THR A 83 -2.15 7.56 -1.19
C THR A 83 -0.86 8.27 -0.86
N SER A 84 -0.35 8.17 0.36
CA SER A 84 0.95 8.73 0.79
C SER A 84 2.13 8.05 0.09
N LEU A 85 2.06 6.74 -0.13
CA LEU A 85 3.10 5.96 -0.82
C LEU A 85 3.37 6.46 -2.25
N GLY A 86 2.38 7.06 -2.93
CA GLY A 86 2.53 7.60 -4.28
C GLY A 86 3.10 9.02 -4.36
N ARG A 87 3.47 9.59 -3.22
CA ARG A 87 3.93 10.97 -3.06
C ARG A 87 4.87 11.14 -1.86
N LEU A 88 5.65 10.09 -1.55
CA LEU A 88 6.61 10.10 -0.45
C LEU A 88 7.60 11.25 -0.61
N ASP A 89 7.76 12.03 0.45
CA ASP A 89 8.68 13.15 0.50
C ASP A 89 10.05 12.73 1.04
N TYR A 90 11.06 12.72 0.17
CA TYR A 90 12.45 12.40 0.49
C TYR A 90 13.33 13.64 0.68
N SER A 91 12.77 14.85 0.67
CA SER A 91 13.54 16.11 0.66
C SER A 91 14.58 16.21 1.77
N GLU A 92 14.22 15.77 2.98
CA GLU A 92 15.11 15.82 4.15
C GLU A 92 16.44 15.04 3.97
N TYR A 93 16.50 14.07 3.07
CA TYR A 93 17.72 13.29 2.80
C TYR A 93 18.72 14.04 1.90
N PHE A 94 18.30 15.14 1.27
CA PHE A 94 19.14 15.95 0.38
C PHE A 94 19.49 17.31 0.99
N ASP A 95 18.74 17.78 1.99
CA ASP A 95 18.91 19.09 2.64
C ASP A 95 20.29 19.28 3.32
N TRP A 96 21.00 18.19 3.60
CA TRP A 96 22.29 18.19 4.30
C TRP A 96 23.51 18.20 3.39
N LEU A 97 23.32 18.18 2.06
CA LEU A 97 24.43 18.21 1.12
C LEU A 97 24.95 19.65 0.96
N ASP A 98 26.20 19.87 1.38
CA ASP A 98 26.94 21.06 0.98
C ASP A 98 27.13 21.03 -0.54
N TYR A 99 26.84 22.14 -1.21
CA TYR A 99 27.12 22.27 -2.64
C TYR A 99 28.63 22.18 -2.86
N GLU A 100 29.08 21.14 -3.55
CA GLU A 100 30.47 21.06 -3.98
C GLU A 100 30.73 22.06 -5.09
N LEU A 101 31.79 22.85 -4.92
CA LEU A 101 32.25 23.79 -5.93
C LEU A 101 33.37 23.17 -6.77
N ASP A 102 33.39 23.50 -8.05
CA ASP A 102 34.47 23.17 -8.96
C ASP A 102 35.69 24.11 -8.75
N GLU A 103 36.70 23.98 -9.63
CA GLU A 103 37.92 24.79 -9.56
C GLU A 103 37.67 26.29 -9.80
N ASP A 104 36.56 26.64 -10.46
CA ASP A 104 36.16 28.01 -10.77
C ASP A 104 35.24 28.62 -9.67
N GLY A 105 34.85 27.81 -8.68
CA GLY A 105 33.96 28.21 -7.60
C GLY A 105 32.47 28.14 -7.96
N ASP A 106 32.14 27.52 -9.10
CA ASP A 106 30.77 27.23 -9.54
C ASP A 106 30.32 25.87 -8.99
N ILE A 107 29.02 25.61 -8.93
CA ILE A 107 28.49 24.33 -8.44
C ILE A 107 28.88 23.19 -9.40
N ASP A 108 29.56 22.17 -8.88
CA ASP A 108 29.89 20.96 -9.64
C ASP A 108 28.66 20.05 -9.76
N ILE A 109 27.90 20.27 -10.83
CA ILE A 109 26.65 19.53 -11.11
C ILE A 109 26.89 18.02 -11.24
N TRP A 110 28.05 17.59 -11.76
CA TRP A 110 28.33 16.17 -11.95
C TRP A 110 28.56 15.46 -10.62
N LYS A 111 29.33 16.07 -9.73
CA LYS A 111 29.50 15.51 -8.38
C LYS A 111 28.21 15.54 -7.59
N GLN A 112 27.44 16.64 -7.70
CA GLN A 112 26.13 16.71 -7.06
C GLN A 112 25.20 15.60 -7.56
N ALA A 113 25.19 15.34 -8.88
CA ALA A 113 24.41 14.25 -9.46
C ALA A 113 24.82 12.89 -8.91
N HIS A 114 26.12 12.61 -8.81
CA HIS A 114 26.62 11.36 -8.24
C HIS A 114 26.26 11.19 -6.75
N CYS A 115 26.41 12.23 -5.93
CA CYS A 115 26.02 12.18 -4.52
C CYS A 115 24.50 11.93 -4.36
N ASN A 116 23.68 12.61 -5.16
CA ASN A 116 22.23 12.43 -5.14
C ASN A 116 21.82 11.03 -5.59
N GLU A 117 22.49 10.49 -6.62
CA GLU A 117 22.28 9.13 -7.12
C GLU A 117 22.60 8.09 -6.04
N ASP A 118 23.72 8.24 -5.33
CA ASP A 118 24.12 7.36 -4.23
C ASP A 118 23.10 7.40 -3.07
N ILE A 119 22.65 8.60 -2.67
CA ILE A 119 21.62 8.75 -1.63
C ILE A 119 20.32 8.08 -2.09
N ALA A 120 19.82 8.45 -3.26
CA ALA A 120 18.52 7.98 -3.74
C ALA A 120 18.51 6.45 -3.93
N SER A 121 19.62 5.87 -4.39
CA SER A 121 19.77 4.41 -4.53
C SER A 121 19.67 3.68 -3.19
N ASN A 122 20.27 4.24 -2.13
CA ASN A 122 20.18 3.67 -0.78
C ASN A 122 18.77 3.76 -0.16
N LEU A 123 17.88 4.59 -0.72
CA LEU A 123 16.49 4.69 -0.27
C LEU A 123 15.56 3.66 -0.91
N ILE A 124 15.98 2.99 -2.01
CA ILE A 124 15.13 2.06 -2.76
C ILE A 124 14.71 0.88 -1.88
N LEU A 125 15.67 0.07 -1.44
CA LEU A 125 15.36 -1.15 -0.69
C LEU A 125 14.55 -0.87 0.60
N PRO A 126 14.93 0.11 1.45
CA PRO A 126 14.16 0.48 2.64
C PRO A 126 12.73 0.91 2.32
N SER A 127 12.51 1.68 1.25
CA SER A 127 11.16 2.11 0.84
C SER A 127 10.28 0.93 0.41
N LEU A 128 10.85 -0.09 -0.24
CA LEU A 128 10.09 -1.25 -0.69
C LEU A 128 9.71 -2.23 0.44
N LYS A 129 10.46 -2.23 1.55
CA LYS A 129 10.20 -3.08 2.72
C LYS A 129 8.84 -2.83 3.38
N ILE A 130 8.21 -1.67 3.14
CA ILE A 130 6.87 -1.38 3.65
C ILE A 130 5.85 -2.46 3.27
N SER A 131 5.96 -3.02 2.06
CA SER A 131 5.08 -4.08 1.56
C SER A 131 5.27 -5.39 2.33
N ASP A 132 6.50 -5.72 2.69
CA ASP A 132 6.81 -6.91 3.50
C ASP A 132 6.25 -6.74 4.92
N TYR A 133 6.50 -5.60 5.55
CA TYR A 133 5.96 -5.32 6.89
C TYR A 133 4.44 -5.28 6.91
N PHE A 134 3.81 -4.75 5.86
CA PHE A 134 2.37 -4.75 5.71
C PHE A 134 1.82 -6.18 5.59
N SER A 135 2.45 -7.02 4.77
CA SER A 135 2.07 -8.43 4.64
C SER A 135 2.20 -9.19 5.95
N ASP A 136 3.33 -9.01 6.64
CA ASP A 136 3.58 -9.57 7.97
C ASP A 136 2.48 -9.16 8.94
N TRP A 137 2.18 -7.86 9.03
CA TRP A 137 1.13 -7.32 9.89
C TRP A 137 -0.22 -7.96 9.60
N ILE A 138 -0.66 -7.96 8.34
CA ILE A 138 -1.93 -8.57 7.92
C ILE A 138 -1.99 -10.04 8.37
N ASN A 139 -0.89 -10.79 8.25
CA ASN A 139 -0.83 -12.19 8.66
C ASN A 139 -0.92 -12.40 10.18
N THR A 140 -0.70 -11.37 11.01
CA THR A 140 -0.90 -11.44 12.47
C THR A 140 -2.35 -11.24 12.91
N ILE A 141 -3.24 -10.78 12.03
CA ILE A 141 -4.62 -10.44 12.39
C ILE A 141 -5.44 -11.71 12.63
N GLU A 142 -5.71 -12.00 13.90
CA GLU A 142 -6.49 -13.18 14.29
C GLU A 142 -8.00 -12.96 14.08
N ILE A 143 -8.59 -13.82 13.25
CA ILE A 143 -10.04 -13.93 13.10
C ILE A 143 -10.49 -15.24 13.73
N ASN A 144 -11.22 -15.16 14.84
CA ASN A 144 -11.66 -16.34 15.57
C ASN A 144 -13.11 -16.21 16.07
N ASN A 145 -13.62 -17.27 16.69
CA ASN A 145 -15.01 -17.36 17.16
C ASN A 145 -15.39 -16.35 18.25
N LYS A 146 -14.43 -15.60 18.82
CA LYS A 146 -14.73 -14.51 19.77
C LYS A 146 -15.23 -13.26 19.04
N VAL A 147 -14.93 -13.12 17.74
CA VAL A 147 -15.38 -11.99 16.93
C VAL A 147 -16.87 -12.15 16.62
N LEU A 148 -17.66 -11.14 17.00
CA LEU A 148 -19.11 -11.20 16.88
C LEU A 148 -19.57 -10.91 15.45
N ARG A 149 -20.32 -11.85 14.88
CA ARG A 149 -21.02 -11.66 13.61
C ARG A 149 -22.09 -10.58 13.74
N LYS A 150 -22.26 -9.77 12.70
CA LYS A 150 -23.34 -8.79 12.59
C LYS A 150 -24.61 -9.48 12.10
N LYS A 151 -25.64 -9.49 12.94
CA LYS A 151 -26.94 -10.12 12.63
C LYS A 151 -27.57 -9.55 11.37
N ASP A 152 -27.47 -8.24 11.19
CA ASP A 152 -28.08 -7.52 10.09
C ASP A 152 -27.47 -7.94 8.74
N PHE A 153 -26.14 -8.14 8.72
CA PHE A 153 -25.42 -8.66 7.57
C PHE A 153 -25.81 -10.12 7.26
N MET A 154 -25.89 -10.98 8.28
CA MET A 154 -26.35 -12.37 8.09
C MET A 154 -27.76 -12.41 7.48
N ASN A 155 -28.69 -11.62 8.01
CA ASN A 155 -30.07 -11.56 7.52
C ASN A 155 -30.17 -11.11 6.06
N LEU A 156 -29.24 -10.28 5.61
CA LEU A 156 -29.16 -9.83 4.22
C LEU A 156 -28.63 -10.91 3.28
N MET A 157 -27.61 -11.66 3.73
CA MET A 157 -27.01 -12.77 2.97
C MET A 157 -27.97 -13.95 2.76
N HIS A 158 -28.82 -14.27 3.73
CA HIS A 158 -29.65 -15.49 3.67
C HIS A 158 -30.68 -15.56 2.54
N LYS A 159 -30.84 -14.49 1.74
CA LYS A 159 -31.97 -14.35 0.82
C LYS A 159 -31.69 -14.84 -0.60
N ASN A 160 -30.44 -14.98 -1.05
CA ASN A 160 -30.10 -15.28 -2.45
C ASN A 160 -28.74 -15.96 -2.61
N ASP A 161 -28.43 -16.39 -3.84
CA ASP A 161 -27.06 -16.64 -4.30
C ASP A 161 -26.27 -15.30 -4.28
N ASN A 162 -25.14 -15.27 -3.58
CA ASN A 162 -24.41 -14.03 -3.28
C ASN A 162 -22.99 -14.09 -3.86
N LEU A 163 -22.58 -12.99 -4.49
CA LEU A 163 -21.21 -12.74 -4.91
C LEU A 163 -20.56 -11.76 -3.94
N PHE A 164 -19.28 -11.97 -3.64
CA PHE A 164 -18.50 -11.11 -2.75
C PHE A 164 -17.25 -10.65 -3.48
N LEU A 165 -17.12 -9.33 -3.63
CA LEU A 165 -15.89 -8.64 -4.00
C LEU A 165 -15.34 -7.99 -2.74
N SER A 166 -14.11 -8.33 -2.36
CA SER A 166 -13.47 -7.79 -1.18
C SER A 166 -12.17 -7.08 -1.52
N PHE A 167 -12.06 -5.87 -0.99
CA PHE A 167 -10.85 -5.05 -0.97
C PHE A 167 -10.03 -5.29 0.32
N ASN A 168 -10.57 -6.09 1.24
CA ASN A 168 -9.89 -6.43 2.49
C ASN A 168 -8.86 -7.52 2.25
N TYR A 169 -7.75 -7.40 2.96
CA TYR A 169 -6.69 -8.38 2.95
C TYR A 169 -6.94 -9.56 3.92
N THR A 170 -8.00 -9.51 4.73
CA THR A 170 -8.30 -10.54 5.75
C THR A 170 -9.36 -11.54 5.27
N LYS A 171 -9.43 -12.71 5.94
CA LYS A 171 -10.43 -13.77 5.65
C LYS A 171 -11.71 -13.66 6.48
N THR A 172 -12.15 -12.45 6.83
CA THR A 172 -13.27 -12.22 7.76
C THR A 172 -14.56 -12.87 7.27
N LEU A 173 -14.86 -12.76 5.97
CA LEU A 173 -16.05 -13.34 5.35
C LEU A 173 -16.01 -14.87 5.38
N GLU A 174 -14.87 -15.46 5.03
CA GLU A 174 -14.75 -16.92 5.00
C GLU A 174 -14.77 -17.53 6.40
N VAL A 175 -14.09 -16.91 7.37
CA VAL A 175 -13.98 -17.45 8.74
C VAL A 175 -15.26 -17.23 9.54
N LEU A 176 -15.79 -16.00 9.57
CA LEU A 176 -16.95 -15.70 10.42
C LEU A 176 -18.27 -16.06 9.74
N TYR A 177 -18.39 -15.83 8.44
CA TYR A 177 -19.66 -15.98 7.71
C TYR A 177 -19.71 -17.25 6.85
N GLN A 178 -18.63 -18.05 6.82
CA GLN A 178 -18.53 -19.30 6.06
C GLN A 178 -18.80 -19.09 4.55
N VAL A 179 -18.48 -17.91 4.05
CA VAL A 179 -18.56 -17.59 2.62
C VAL A 179 -17.45 -18.33 1.90
N LYS A 180 -17.79 -19.10 0.86
CA LYS A 180 -16.80 -19.92 0.13
C LYS A 180 -16.13 -19.18 -1.03
N ASN A 181 -16.88 -18.32 -1.73
CA ASN A 181 -16.44 -17.70 -2.96
C ASN A 181 -16.34 -16.18 -2.77
N VAL A 182 -15.21 -15.73 -2.23
CA VAL A 182 -14.86 -14.31 -2.12
C VAL A 182 -13.77 -14.00 -3.13
N CYS A 183 -14.00 -12.99 -3.97
CA CYS A 183 -13.01 -12.42 -4.86
C CYS A 183 -12.22 -11.37 -4.07
N HIS A 184 -11.01 -11.71 -3.64
CA HIS A 184 -10.08 -10.75 -3.02
C HIS A 184 -9.22 -10.12 -4.10
N ILE A 185 -9.61 -8.95 -4.58
CA ILE A 185 -8.95 -8.31 -5.73
C ILE A 185 -7.51 -7.90 -5.41
N HIS A 186 -7.19 -7.67 -4.13
CA HIS A 186 -5.86 -7.32 -3.66
C HIS A 186 -5.10 -8.48 -2.98
N GLY A 187 -5.58 -9.71 -3.14
CA GLY A 187 -5.06 -10.86 -2.39
C GLY A 187 -5.50 -10.83 -0.92
N LYS A 188 -5.06 -11.84 -0.16
CA LYS A 188 -5.47 -12.03 1.25
C LYS A 188 -4.40 -12.71 2.10
N GLN A 189 -4.63 -12.76 3.41
CA GLN A 189 -3.77 -13.44 4.39
C GLN A 189 -3.23 -14.79 3.89
N GLY A 190 -1.91 -14.97 3.97
CA GLY A 190 -1.19 -16.15 3.49
C GLY A 190 -0.93 -16.19 1.98
N GLU A 191 -1.28 -15.13 1.24
CA GLU A 191 -1.01 -14.97 -0.19
C GLU A 191 -0.24 -13.66 -0.45
N LYS A 192 0.19 -13.44 -1.69
CA LYS A 192 0.80 -12.16 -2.09
C LYS A 192 -0.27 -11.07 -2.06
N LEU A 193 -0.02 -9.99 -1.32
CA LEU A 193 -0.91 -8.84 -1.23
C LEU A 193 -0.56 -7.81 -2.31
N LEU A 194 -1.58 -7.19 -2.90
CA LEU A 194 -1.45 -6.03 -3.77
C LEU A 194 -1.67 -4.76 -2.94
N PHE A 195 -0.60 -4.30 -2.30
CA PHE A 195 -0.58 -3.10 -1.47
C PHE A 195 0.31 -2.04 -2.13
N GLY A 196 -0.08 -0.76 -2.05
CA GLY A 196 0.62 0.33 -2.75
C GLY A 196 -0.30 1.47 -3.19
N HIS A 197 0.21 2.36 -4.05
CA HIS A 197 -0.51 3.55 -4.51
C HIS A 197 -1.15 3.38 -5.90
N GLY A 198 -2.19 4.18 -6.17
CA GLY A 198 -2.83 4.28 -7.48
C GLY A 198 -2.32 5.43 -8.38
N ASN A 199 -1.36 6.23 -7.90
CA ASN A 199 -0.84 7.38 -8.65
C ASN A 199 -0.15 6.93 -9.96
N ASP A 200 -0.72 7.34 -11.10
CA ASP A 200 -0.20 7.03 -12.43
C ASP A 200 0.79 8.06 -12.98
N GLU A 201 0.99 9.19 -12.26
CA GLU A 201 1.91 10.26 -12.64
C GLU A 201 3.37 9.79 -12.67
N ASP A 202 4.10 10.34 -13.64
CA ASP A 202 5.55 10.18 -13.78
C ASP A 202 6.24 11.22 -12.88
N CYS A 203 7.22 10.78 -12.09
CA CYS A 203 7.94 11.64 -11.15
C CYS A 203 9.36 11.98 -11.60
N TYR A 204 9.77 11.53 -12.80
CA TYR A 204 11.13 11.64 -13.31
C TYR A 204 11.58 13.10 -13.47
N GLU A 205 10.82 13.92 -14.21
CA GLU A 205 11.19 15.33 -14.45
C GLU A 205 11.19 16.15 -13.15
N ASP A 206 10.20 15.96 -12.30
CA ASP A 206 10.12 16.63 -10.99
C ASP A 206 11.28 16.26 -10.08
N SER A 207 11.68 14.97 -10.07
CA SER A 207 12.82 14.48 -9.30
C SER A 207 14.13 15.06 -9.82
N MET A 208 14.34 15.01 -11.14
CA MET A 208 15.55 15.54 -11.78
C MET A 208 15.71 17.05 -11.54
N ASN A 209 14.61 17.81 -11.55
CA ASN A 209 14.62 19.24 -11.30
C ASN A 209 14.94 19.59 -9.84
N LYS A 210 14.51 18.76 -8.88
CA LYS A 210 14.78 18.97 -7.45
C LYS A 210 16.18 18.47 -7.05
N TYR A 211 16.52 17.26 -7.48
CA TYR A 211 17.71 16.52 -7.10
C TYR A 211 18.25 15.77 -8.32
N ILE A 212 19.01 16.46 -9.18
CA ILE A 212 19.63 15.84 -10.35
C ILE A 212 20.38 14.56 -9.96
N GLY A 213 20.21 13.47 -10.71
CA GLY A 213 20.79 12.15 -10.42
C GLY A 213 19.88 11.22 -9.61
N SER A 214 18.84 11.74 -8.93
CA SER A 214 17.94 10.93 -8.12
C SER A 214 16.78 10.31 -8.91
N GLU A 215 16.54 10.76 -10.15
CA GLU A 215 15.30 10.52 -10.89
C GLU A 215 15.05 9.04 -11.21
N ASN A 216 16.09 8.27 -11.50
CA ASN A 216 15.97 6.84 -11.78
C ASN A 216 15.53 6.05 -10.54
N ALA A 217 16.15 6.33 -9.39
CA ALA A 217 15.85 5.66 -8.13
C ALA A 217 14.42 5.98 -7.67
N PHE A 218 14.00 7.24 -7.74
CA PHE A 218 12.64 7.62 -7.36
C PHE A 218 11.58 7.09 -8.31
N GLN A 219 11.85 7.06 -9.61
CA GLN A 219 10.96 6.42 -10.56
C GLN A 219 10.85 4.91 -10.30
N GLN A 220 11.95 4.25 -9.91
CA GLN A 220 11.92 2.84 -9.51
C GLN A 220 11.06 2.62 -8.25
N ILE A 221 11.24 3.44 -7.21
CA ILE A 221 10.41 3.34 -5.99
C ILE A 221 8.94 3.53 -6.32
N GLN A 222 8.60 4.58 -7.07
CA GLN A 222 7.24 4.87 -7.52
C GLN A 222 6.65 3.70 -8.31
N ASN A 223 7.41 3.11 -9.24
CA ASN A 223 6.93 1.98 -10.04
C ASN A 223 6.73 0.71 -9.19
N CYS A 224 7.63 0.43 -8.25
CA CYS A 224 7.57 -0.77 -7.41
C CYS A 224 6.50 -0.69 -6.32
N LEU A 225 6.16 0.52 -5.84
CA LEU A 225 5.07 0.75 -4.89
C LEU A 225 3.71 1.00 -5.57
N ARG A 226 3.66 1.06 -6.91
CA ARG A 226 2.41 1.22 -7.65
C ARG A 226 1.60 -0.08 -7.66
N LYS A 227 0.31 0.02 -7.36
CA LYS A 227 -0.63 -1.09 -7.54
C LYS A 227 -0.92 -1.29 -9.03
N ASP A 228 -0.60 -2.48 -9.54
CA ASP A 228 -1.05 -2.90 -10.87
C ASP A 228 -2.50 -3.41 -10.81
N THR A 229 -3.43 -2.46 -10.68
CA THR A 229 -4.88 -2.72 -10.58
C THR A 229 -5.43 -3.34 -11.86
N ILE A 230 -4.86 -2.99 -13.02
CA ILE A 230 -5.25 -3.56 -14.32
C ILE A 230 -4.93 -5.06 -14.35
N SER A 231 -3.73 -5.45 -13.94
CA SER A 231 -3.37 -6.86 -13.86
C SER A 231 -4.20 -7.61 -12.83
N ALA A 232 -4.53 -6.98 -11.69
CA ALA A 232 -5.40 -7.57 -10.69
C ALA A 232 -6.79 -7.89 -11.27
N ILE A 233 -7.42 -6.92 -11.96
CA ILE A 233 -8.71 -7.11 -12.61
C ILE A 233 -8.62 -8.23 -13.68
N LYS A 234 -7.52 -8.26 -14.46
CA LYS A 234 -7.28 -9.31 -15.45
C LYS A 234 -7.18 -10.70 -14.83
N GLN A 235 -6.50 -10.84 -13.69
CA GLN A 235 -6.40 -12.11 -12.97
C GLN A 235 -7.76 -12.59 -12.46
N HIS A 236 -8.68 -11.67 -12.17
CA HIS A 236 -10.03 -11.96 -11.70
C HIS A 236 -11.11 -11.86 -12.79
N GLN A 237 -10.75 -11.97 -14.08
CA GLN A 237 -11.67 -11.87 -15.21
C GLN A 237 -12.91 -12.78 -15.11
N SER A 238 -12.77 -13.98 -14.55
CA SER A 238 -13.92 -14.89 -14.37
C SER A 238 -14.97 -14.35 -13.39
N PHE A 239 -14.56 -13.51 -12.43
CA PHE A 239 -15.48 -12.85 -11.52
C PHE A 239 -16.19 -11.69 -12.21
N PHE A 240 -15.43 -10.88 -12.96
CA PHE A 240 -15.94 -9.70 -13.70
C PHE A 240 -16.61 -10.05 -15.02
N SER A 241 -16.69 -11.33 -15.40
CA SER A 241 -17.33 -11.73 -16.65
C SER A 241 -18.83 -11.42 -16.63
N SER A 242 -19.37 -11.06 -17.80
CA SER A 242 -20.80 -10.82 -17.99
C SER A 242 -21.66 -12.01 -17.54
N SER A 243 -21.18 -13.25 -17.66
CA SER A 243 -21.86 -14.45 -17.15
C SER A 243 -22.01 -14.48 -15.62
N SER A 244 -21.07 -13.89 -14.88
CA SER A 244 -21.09 -13.79 -13.42
C SER A 244 -21.99 -12.64 -12.97
N LEU A 245 -21.85 -11.47 -13.60
CA LEU A 245 -22.48 -10.22 -13.16
C LEU A 245 -23.86 -9.93 -13.78
N SER A 246 -24.20 -10.47 -14.97
CA SER A 246 -25.49 -10.22 -15.65
C SER A 246 -26.73 -10.63 -14.85
N SER A 247 -26.56 -11.52 -13.87
CA SER A 247 -27.64 -12.02 -13.01
C SER A 247 -27.77 -11.28 -11.68
N VAL A 248 -26.88 -10.29 -11.43
CA VAL A 248 -26.89 -9.41 -10.26
C VAL A 248 -28.03 -8.40 -10.39
N LYS A 249 -28.84 -8.28 -9.33
CA LYS A 249 -29.94 -7.30 -9.25
C LYS A 249 -29.71 -6.22 -8.21
N ASN A 250 -29.00 -6.56 -7.13
CA ASN A 250 -28.76 -5.66 -6.02
C ASN A 250 -27.27 -5.63 -5.73
N ILE A 251 -26.76 -4.43 -5.50
CA ILE A 251 -25.38 -4.17 -5.09
C ILE A 251 -25.43 -3.59 -3.68
N TYR A 252 -24.65 -4.17 -2.78
CA TYR A 252 -24.49 -3.72 -1.40
C TYR A 252 -23.03 -3.38 -1.15
N SER A 253 -22.76 -2.17 -0.65
CA SER A 253 -21.41 -1.75 -0.25
C SER A 253 -21.32 -1.67 1.26
N TYR A 254 -20.24 -2.21 1.84
CA TYR A 254 -19.96 -2.16 3.27
C TYR A 254 -18.53 -1.69 3.53
N GLY A 255 -18.39 -0.66 4.37
CA GLY A 255 -17.09 -0.27 4.89
C GLY A 255 -16.13 0.34 3.87
N PHE A 256 -16.66 0.93 2.80
CA PHE A 256 -15.88 1.67 1.81
C PHE A 256 -15.35 2.98 2.38
N SER A 257 -14.05 3.24 2.15
CA SER A 257 -13.48 4.58 2.26
C SER A 257 -13.42 5.16 0.85
N PHE A 258 -14.10 6.28 0.59
CA PHE A 258 -14.27 6.86 -0.76
C PHE A 258 -12.98 7.44 -1.38
N GLY A 259 -11.80 7.22 -0.79
CA GLY A 259 -10.51 7.68 -1.32
C GLY A 259 -9.89 6.68 -2.29
N VAL A 260 -9.27 5.62 -1.78
CA VAL A 260 -8.52 4.66 -2.61
C VAL A 260 -9.44 3.66 -3.31
N ASP A 261 -10.47 3.17 -2.63
CA ASP A 261 -11.35 2.13 -3.17
C ASP A 261 -12.19 2.62 -4.38
N ILE A 262 -12.39 3.94 -4.54
CA ILE A 262 -13.16 4.50 -5.66
C ILE A 262 -12.38 4.44 -6.97
N PHE A 263 -11.05 4.61 -6.90
CA PHE A 263 -10.18 4.57 -8.08
C PHE A 263 -10.17 3.16 -8.70
N ASP A 264 -10.17 2.13 -7.85
CA ASP A 264 -10.28 0.75 -8.30
C ASP A 264 -11.66 0.48 -8.94
N ILE A 265 -12.74 1.06 -8.40
CA ILE A 265 -14.08 0.95 -8.99
C ILE A 265 -14.15 1.65 -10.35
N GLU A 266 -13.60 2.86 -10.48
CA GLU A 266 -13.57 3.59 -11.75
C GLU A 266 -12.81 2.79 -12.83
N LYS A 267 -11.67 2.20 -12.48
CA LYS A 267 -10.92 1.31 -13.39
C LYS A 267 -11.70 0.05 -13.76
N ILE A 268 -12.48 -0.52 -12.83
CA ILE A 268 -13.39 -1.64 -13.13
C ILE A 268 -14.49 -1.21 -14.12
N GLU A 269 -15.14 -0.06 -13.90
CA GLU A 269 -16.18 0.45 -14.80
C GLU A 269 -15.65 0.73 -16.21
N ASP A 270 -14.44 1.31 -16.31
CA ASP A 270 -13.81 1.59 -17.59
C ASP A 270 -13.44 0.30 -18.33
N LEU A 271 -12.95 -0.74 -17.63
CA LEU A 271 -12.62 -2.02 -18.23
C LEU A 271 -13.86 -2.81 -18.68
N GLU A 272 -14.98 -2.75 -17.96
CA GLU A 272 -16.24 -3.38 -18.39
C GLU A 272 -16.76 -2.81 -19.72
N ARG A 273 -16.43 -1.57 -20.09
CA ARG A 273 -16.79 -1.03 -21.42
C ARG A 273 -16.03 -1.71 -22.57
N TYR A 274 -14.95 -2.41 -22.29
CA TYR A 274 -14.11 -3.09 -23.28
C TYR A 274 -14.35 -4.61 -23.37
N PHE A 275 -15.20 -5.19 -22.51
CA PHE A 275 -15.55 -6.62 -22.48
C PHE A 275 -17.05 -6.86 -22.76
#